data_AF-A0A9P0K0A1-F1
#
_entry.id   AF-A0A9P0K0A1-F1
#
_cell.length_a   1.000
_cell.length_b   1.000
_cell.length_c   1.000
_cell.angle_alpha   90.00
_cell.angle_beta   90.00
_cell.angle_gamma   90.00
#
_symmetry.space_group_name_H-M   'P 1'
#
loop_
_entity.id
_entity.type
_entity.pdbx_description
1 polymer ?
#
loop_
_entity_poly.entity_id
_entity_poly.type
_entity_poly.pdbx_seq_one_letter_code
_entity_poly.pdbx_strand_id
1 'polypeptide(L)'
;MSAYQEKEDLLLQIRAKLRKDDIKLWLPPYYTLENKPSEEHISNLATEYSTTLNIPCELCYNAMKELQSHALDNLKHKRHYEESGLATLRIKILHQNSPPRIISKEIRLSATASDLKNALRQDINTSVDRVKLICTGKVLKNQESLSDQNVQNGQLILAILLNDGETEITDNEKKVQDLENTKSDSRLLALDNEYMQLEDQFGNAVKIPSHEKKALVVAMTLHEKGRSVLKKKDYTRALIYFLEADEEYGLCNSQLLNTVDNYALLNLDIAWCYLCLESVAHLPEAERRLKQCERKFIDTYGANMERVVAVKGTPGNEAALLTRLHLLQAIVLYHQNKRSEAVSLLRKVESEINTLKVDEQSVLLLVELGYTPTEATLGLRATNGDVNHAANYIKENMEKRAESRKKARAEAELDR
;
A
#
# COMPACT_ATOMS: atom_id res chain seq x y z
N MET A 1 -0.17 8.59 -21.06
CA MET A 1 -0.49 9.14 -19.73
C MET A 1 -1.77 9.95 -19.85
N SER A 2 -2.56 10.05 -18.79
CA SER A 2 -3.70 10.98 -18.76
C SER A 2 -3.18 12.43 -18.75
N ALA A 3 -3.87 13.37 -19.39
CA ALA A 3 -3.53 14.80 -19.34
C ALA A 3 -3.44 15.33 -17.89
N TYR A 4 -4.16 14.69 -16.96
CA TYR A 4 -4.06 14.96 -15.53
C TYR A 4 -2.71 14.55 -14.94
N GLN A 5 -2.20 13.36 -15.30
CA GLN A 5 -0.92 12.84 -14.82
C GLN A 5 0.26 13.68 -15.34
N GLU A 6 0.18 14.13 -16.59
CA GLU A 6 1.19 15.02 -17.18
C GLU A 6 1.22 16.39 -16.47
N LYS A 7 0.05 16.93 -16.13
CA LYS A 7 -0.05 18.16 -15.34
C LYS A 7 0.49 18.00 -13.92
N GLU A 8 0.17 16.91 -13.23
CA GLU A 8 0.71 16.63 -11.89
C GLU A 8 2.23 16.46 -11.92
N ASP A 9 2.74 15.81 -12.96
CA ASP A 9 4.18 15.63 -13.16
C ASP A 9 4.91 16.96 -13.34
N LEU A 10 4.35 17.85 -14.15
CA LEU A 10 4.83 19.21 -14.34
C LEU A 10 4.89 19.99 -13.01
N LEU A 11 3.80 19.94 -12.24
CA LEU A 11 3.73 20.60 -10.93
C LEU A 11 4.76 20.02 -9.94
N LEU A 12 5.00 18.72 -9.99
CA LEU A 12 5.98 18.05 -9.15
C LEU A 12 7.41 18.53 -9.46
N GLN A 13 7.78 18.58 -10.73
CA GLN A 13 9.11 19.02 -11.17
C GLN A 13 9.39 20.48 -10.77
N ILE A 14 8.44 21.37 -11.05
CA ILE A 14 8.57 22.80 -10.74
C ILE A 14 8.63 23.01 -9.22
N ARG A 15 7.77 22.33 -8.45
CA ARG A 15 7.79 22.41 -6.98
C ARG A 15 9.12 21.94 -6.39
N ALA A 16 9.70 20.88 -6.94
CA ALA A 16 11.00 20.39 -6.48
C ALA A 16 12.12 21.39 -6.77
N LYS A 17 12.11 22.06 -7.94
CA LYS A 17 13.09 23.10 -8.27
C LYS A 17 12.93 24.34 -7.37
N LEU A 18 11.69 24.82 -7.16
CA LEU A 18 11.40 25.92 -6.21
C LEU A 18 11.94 25.63 -4.82
N ARG A 19 11.78 24.39 -4.31
CA ARG A 19 12.33 23.99 -3.01
C ARG A 19 13.86 23.96 -3.01
N LYS A 20 14.49 23.50 -4.10
CA LYS A 20 15.95 23.46 -4.23
C LYS A 20 16.57 24.86 -4.21
N ASP A 21 15.87 25.83 -4.80
CA ASP A 21 16.32 27.23 -4.89
C ASP A 21 15.81 28.08 -3.71
N ASP A 22 15.13 27.48 -2.71
CA ASP A 22 14.47 28.12 -1.57
C ASP A 22 13.52 29.28 -1.93
N ILE A 23 12.85 29.16 -3.08
CA ILE A 23 11.93 30.17 -3.60
C ILE A 23 10.52 29.97 -3.03
N LYS A 24 10.00 31.02 -2.39
CA LYS A 24 8.63 31.07 -1.86
C LYS A 24 7.80 32.05 -2.70
N LEU A 25 6.90 31.51 -3.52
CA LEU A 25 6.09 32.31 -4.46
C LEU A 25 5.11 33.29 -3.77
N TRP A 26 4.85 33.12 -2.48
CA TRP A 26 3.99 34.00 -1.67
C TRP A 26 4.77 35.10 -0.93
N LEU A 27 6.08 35.23 -1.17
CA LEU A 27 6.93 36.27 -0.61
C LEU A 27 7.45 37.21 -1.72
N PRO A 28 7.93 38.42 -1.36
CA PRO A 28 8.65 39.27 -2.30
C PRO A 28 9.88 38.56 -2.88
N PRO A 29 10.23 38.76 -4.17
CA PRO A 29 9.62 39.69 -5.13
C PRO A 29 8.38 39.15 -5.88
N TYR A 30 8.01 37.88 -5.68
CA TYR A 30 6.95 37.19 -6.42
C TYR A 30 5.54 37.57 -5.99
N TYR A 31 5.40 38.08 -4.76
CA TYR A 31 4.16 38.59 -4.20
C TYR A 31 4.42 39.96 -3.59
N THR A 32 3.70 40.97 -4.08
CA THR A 32 3.91 42.37 -3.70
C THR A 32 3.25 42.68 -2.35
N LEU A 33 3.69 43.77 -1.72
CA LEU A 33 3.10 44.30 -0.48
C LEU A 33 1.63 44.71 -0.64
N GLU A 34 1.16 44.93 -1.88
CA GLU A 34 -0.24 45.20 -2.21
C GLU A 34 -1.12 43.94 -2.27
N ASN A 35 -0.62 42.78 -1.81
CA ASN A 35 -1.28 41.48 -1.95
C ASN A 35 -1.58 41.10 -3.42
N LYS A 36 -0.68 41.41 -4.35
CA LYS A 36 -0.83 41.04 -5.77
C LYS A 36 0.35 40.17 -6.24
N PRO A 37 0.10 39.16 -7.09
CA PRO A 37 1.16 38.45 -7.79
C PRO A 37 1.98 39.39 -8.68
N SER A 38 3.31 39.30 -8.64
CA SER A 38 4.18 40.01 -9.58
C SER A 38 4.33 39.18 -10.85
N GLU A 39 3.60 39.54 -11.91
CA GLU A 39 3.62 38.77 -13.17
C GLU A 39 4.99 38.77 -13.85
N GLU A 40 5.74 39.86 -13.75
CA GLU A 40 7.08 40.01 -14.33
C GLU A 40 8.08 39.04 -13.70
N HIS A 41 8.18 39.01 -12.36
CA HIS A 41 9.10 38.11 -11.66
C HIS A 41 8.74 36.64 -11.85
N ILE A 42 7.44 36.31 -11.92
CA ILE A 42 6.99 34.93 -12.19
C ILE A 42 7.32 34.53 -13.64
N SER A 43 7.16 35.43 -14.61
CA SER A 43 7.50 35.18 -16.01
C SER A 43 9.00 34.95 -16.21
N ASN A 44 9.84 35.77 -15.56
CA ASN A 44 11.29 35.61 -15.60
C ASN A 44 11.72 34.25 -15.01
N LEU A 45 11.16 33.88 -13.86
CA LEU A 45 11.43 32.58 -13.23
C LEU A 45 10.94 31.40 -14.09
N ALA A 46 9.77 31.55 -14.74
CA ALA A 46 9.25 30.54 -15.66
C ALA A 46 10.19 30.32 -16.86
N THR A 47 10.79 31.39 -17.38
CA THR A 47 11.76 31.31 -18.48
C THR A 47 13.04 30.57 -18.05
N GLU A 48 13.57 30.88 -16.87
CA GLU A 48 14.73 30.20 -16.31
C GLU A 48 14.46 28.69 -16.12
N TYR A 49 13.30 28.35 -15.56
CA TYR A 49 12.93 26.95 -15.31
C TYR A 49 12.61 26.21 -16.60
N SER A 50 12.07 26.90 -17.60
CA SER A 50 11.82 26.35 -18.93
C SER A 50 13.10 25.83 -19.56
N THR A 51 14.18 26.62 -19.52
CA THR A 51 15.49 26.21 -20.05
C THR A 51 16.12 25.08 -19.24
N THR A 52 16.04 25.14 -17.91
CA THR A 52 16.70 24.17 -17.02
C THR A 52 16.01 22.80 -17.03
N LEU A 53 14.67 22.78 -17.04
CA LEU A 53 13.87 21.56 -16.97
C LEU A 53 13.47 21.05 -18.37
N ASN A 54 13.77 21.79 -19.43
CA ASN A 54 13.34 21.50 -20.80
C ASN A 54 11.82 21.36 -20.93
N ILE A 55 11.09 22.30 -20.32
CA ILE A 55 9.62 22.36 -20.30
C ILE A 55 9.18 23.65 -21.00
N PRO A 56 8.10 23.67 -21.80
CA PRO A 56 7.59 24.89 -22.41
C PRO A 56 7.30 26.00 -21.38
N CYS A 57 7.74 27.23 -21.68
CA CYS A 57 7.60 28.38 -20.77
C CYS A 57 6.16 28.66 -20.32
N GLU A 58 5.19 28.54 -21.24
CA GLU A 58 3.76 28.67 -20.94
C GLU A 58 3.27 27.69 -19.87
N LEU A 59 3.74 26.44 -19.94
CA LEU A 59 3.39 25.41 -18.96
C LEU A 59 4.05 25.69 -17.61
N CYS A 60 5.32 26.13 -17.61
CA CYS A 60 6.01 26.54 -16.40
C CYS A 60 5.29 27.69 -15.69
N TYR A 61 4.89 28.72 -16.44
CA TYR A 61 4.20 29.89 -15.91
C TYR A 61 2.86 29.54 -15.29
N ASN A 62 2.03 28.77 -16.00
CA ASN A 62 0.72 28.32 -15.50
C ASN A 62 0.86 27.46 -14.23
N ALA A 63 1.83 26.55 -14.22
CA ALA A 63 2.12 25.73 -13.05
C ALA A 63 2.61 26.55 -11.85
N MET A 64 3.43 27.59 -12.06
CA MET A 64 3.85 28.50 -10.99
C MET A 64 2.68 29.30 -10.41
N LYS A 65 1.79 29.83 -11.27
CA LYS A 65 0.56 30.51 -10.83
C LYS A 65 -0.33 29.59 -9.98
N GLU A 66 -0.50 28.34 -10.40
CA GLU A 66 -1.27 27.35 -9.64
C GLU A 66 -0.63 27.02 -8.29
N LEU A 67 0.70 26.80 -8.26
CA LEU A 67 1.44 26.58 -7.01
C LEU A 67 1.36 27.79 -6.07
N GLN A 68 1.41 29.01 -6.60
CA GLN A 68 1.25 30.24 -5.83
C GLN A 68 -0.15 30.33 -5.22
N SER A 69 -1.20 30.10 -6.01
CA SER A 69 -2.59 30.08 -5.52
C SER A 69 -2.76 29.09 -4.37
N HIS A 70 -2.28 27.85 -4.54
CA HIS A 70 -2.35 26.84 -3.50
C HIS A 70 -1.60 27.24 -2.22
N ALA A 71 -0.44 27.87 -2.34
CA ALA A 71 0.31 28.35 -1.18
C ALA A 71 -0.43 29.47 -0.43
N LEU A 72 -1.05 30.41 -1.17
CA LEU A 72 -1.85 31.49 -0.59
C LEU A 72 -3.09 30.95 0.12
N ASP A 73 -3.77 29.96 -0.45
CA ASP A 73 -4.94 29.34 0.18
C ASP A 73 -4.56 28.57 1.45
N ASN A 74 -3.42 27.88 1.45
CA ASN A 74 -2.90 27.24 2.67
C ASN A 74 -2.59 28.27 3.77
N LEU A 75 -2.06 29.46 3.42
CA LEU A 75 -1.83 30.54 4.37
C LEU A 75 -3.15 31.10 4.93
N LYS A 76 -4.18 31.25 4.10
CA LYS A 76 -5.52 31.65 4.56
C LYS A 76 -6.09 30.63 5.53
N HIS A 77 -6.05 29.34 5.21
CA HIS A 77 -6.52 28.28 6.11
C HIS A 77 -5.73 28.24 7.42
N LYS A 78 -4.42 28.51 7.39
CA LYS A 78 -3.61 28.57 8.61
C LYS A 78 -4.02 29.75 9.50
N ARG A 79 -4.18 30.95 8.94
CA ARG A 79 -4.67 32.13 9.68
C ARG A 79 -6.06 31.89 10.24
N HIS A 80 -6.97 31.34 9.44
CA HIS A 80 -8.32 31.01 9.88
C HIS A 80 -8.32 30.02 11.04
N TYR A 81 -7.43 29.02 11.03
CA TYR A 81 -7.28 28.10 12.16
C TYR A 81 -6.76 28.79 13.42
N GLU A 82 -5.78 29.69 13.30
CA GLU A 82 -5.23 30.47 14.41
C GLU A 82 -6.28 31.42 15.02
N GLU A 83 -7.18 31.98 14.20
CA GLU A 83 -8.22 32.92 14.62
C GLU A 83 -9.50 32.24 15.16
N SER A 84 -9.96 31.17 14.51
CA SER A 84 -11.25 30.53 14.80
C SER A 84 -11.15 29.22 15.60
N GLY A 85 -9.97 28.61 15.64
CA GLY A 85 -9.77 27.25 16.18
C GLY A 85 -10.37 26.13 15.33
N LEU A 86 -10.92 26.42 14.14
CA LEU A 86 -11.48 25.43 13.21
C LEU A 86 -10.42 24.97 12.21
N ALA A 87 -10.10 23.67 12.23
CA ALA A 87 -9.15 23.09 11.31
C ALA A 87 -9.82 22.81 9.96
N THR A 88 -9.14 23.18 8.87
CA THR A 88 -9.56 22.86 7.51
C THR A 88 -8.97 21.51 7.12
N LEU A 89 -9.81 20.49 7.02
CA LEU A 89 -9.43 19.14 6.61
C LEU A 89 -9.75 18.93 5.12
N ARG A 90 -8.82 18.34 4.38
CA ARG A 90 -9.03 17.95 2.98
C ARG A 90 -9.48 16.48 2.97
N ILE A 91 -10.60 16.18 2.34
CA ILE A 91 -11.20 14.85 2.37
C ILE A 91 -11.24 14.32 0.94
N LYS A 92 -10.41 13.32 0.65
CA LYS A 92 -10.42 12.59 -0.62
C LYS A 92 -11.43 11.45 -0.50
N ILE A 93 -12.59 11.64 -1.10
CA ILE A 93 -13.66 10.67 -1.17
C ILE A 93 -13.33 9.66 -2.27
N LEU A 94 -13.25 8.39 -1.88
CA LEU A 94 -13.01 7.25 -2.75
C LEU A 94 -14.27 6.40 -2.84
N HIS A 95 -14.71 6.12 -4.07
CA HIS A 95 -15.86 5.28 -4.37
C HIS A 95 -15.45 4.24 -5.41
N GLN A 96 -15.88 2.99 -5.25
CA GLN A 96 -15.39 1.84 -6.03
C GLN A 96 -15.49 2.03 -7.55
N ASN A 97 -16.48 2.81 -8.02
CA ASN A 97 -16.76 3.02 -9.45
C ASN A 97 -16.83 4.50 -9.85
N SER A 98 -16.34 5.42 -9.03
CA SER A 98 -16.37 6.86 -9.35
C SER A 98 -14.99 7.49 -9.21
N PRO A 99 -14.67 8.51 -10.02
CA PRO A 99 -13.41 9.22 -9.88
C PRO A 99 -13.31 9.83 -8.47
N PRO A 100 -12.09 9.86 -7.90
CA PRO A 100 -11.86 10.43 -6.58
C PRO A 100 -12.27 11.91 -6.56
N ARG A 101 -12.96 12.33 -5.50
CA ARG A 101 -13.35 13.74 -5.29
C ARG A 101 -12.67 14.27 -4.05
N ILE A 102 -12.14 15.48 -4.11
CA ILE A 102 -11.53 16.15 -2.96
C ILE A 102 -12.44 17.29 -2.54
N ILE A 103 -12.86 17.28 -1.28
CA ILE A 103 -13.62 18.37 -0.66
C ILE A 103 -12.88 18.89 0.56
N SER A 104 -13.24 20.09 1.02
CA SER A 104 -12.67 20.70 2.23
C SER A 104 -13.77 20.83 3.27
N LYS A 105 -13.48 20.45 4.52
CA LYS A 105 -14.41 20.59 5.65
C LYS A 105 -13.71 21.26 6.83
N GLU A 106 -14.43 22.17 7.46
CA GLU A 106 -13.97 22.86 8.66
C GLU A 106 -14.57 22.18 9.89
N ILE A 107 -13.71 21.75 10.80
CA ILE A 107 -14.13 21.09 12.04
C ILE A 107 -13.09 21.34 13.14
N ARG A 108 -13.53 21.33 14.40
CA ARG A 108 -12.60 21.37 15.54
C ARG A 108 -11.86 20.03 15.63
N LEU A 109 -10.55 20.07 15.91
CA LEU A 109 -9.77 18.84 16.12
C LEU A 109 -10.19 18.07 17.38
N SER A 110 -10.84 18.74 18.33
CA SER A 110 -11.45 18.11 19.50
C SER A 110 -12.73 17.33 19.20
N ALA A 111 -13.32 17.49 18.01
CA ALA A 111 -14.50 16.74 17.60
C ALA A 111 -14.13 15.28 17.33
N THR A 112 -15.14 14.41 17.36
CA THR A 112 -14.95 12.98 17.11
C THR A 112 -14.92 12.65 15.62
N ALA A 113 -14.39 11.47 15.26
CA ALA A 113 -14.49 11.00 13.88
C ALA A 113 -15.96 10.83 13.43
N SER A 114 -16.90 10.54 14.34
CA SER A 114 -18.34 10.51 14.04
C SER A 114 -18.88 11.87 13.63
N ASP A 115 -18.45 12.93 14.31
CA ASP A 115 -18.84 14.31 13.97
C ASP A 115 -18.35 14.69 12.57
N LEU A 116 -17.14 14.29 12.21
CA LEU A 116 -16.60 14.47 10.87
C LEU A 116 -17.43 13.71 9.81
N LYS A 117 -17.82 12.46 10.08
CA LYS A 117 -18.70 11.71 9.18
C LYS A 117 -20.07 12.36 9.05
N ASN A 118 -20.61 12.93 10.12
CA ASN A 118 -21.87 13.68 10.09
C ASN A 118 -21.75 14.96 9.25
N ALA A 119 -20.62 15.68 9.34
CA ALA A 119 -20.34 16.86 8.52
C ALA A 119 -20.20 16.53 7.02
N LEU A 120 -19.85 15.28 6.71
CA LEU A 120 -19.75 14.74 5.34
C LEU A 120 -21.10 14.27 4.78
N ARG A 121 -22.14 14.13 5.60
CA ARG A 121 -23.43 13.53 5.23
C ARG A 121 -24.09 14.20 4.02
N GLN A 122 -23.87 15.50 3.82
CA GLN A 122 -24.44 16.26 2.70
C GLN A 122 -23.64 16.08 1.40
N ASP A 123 -22.37 15.70 1.48
CA ASP A 123 -21.49 15.53 0.31
C ASP A 123 -21.38 14.07 -0.14
N ILE A 124 -21.90 13.14 0.67
CA ILE A 124 -21.90 11.70 0.41
C ILE A 124 -23.34 11.22 0.18
N ASN A 125 -23.54 10.40 -0.84
CA ASN A 125 -24.84 9.78 -1.13
C ASN A 125 -25.04 8.46 -0.36
N THR A 126 -24.33 8.27 0.76
CA THR A 126 -24.26 6.99 1.49
C THR A 126 -24.51 7.22 2.98
N SER A 127 -24.98 6.20 3.70
CA SER A 127 -25.07 6.26 5.16
C SER A 127 -23.70 6.52 5.81
N VAL A 128 -23.70 7.35 6.85
CA VAL A 128 -22.55 7.77 7.67
C VAL A 128 -21.81 6.55 8.24
N ASP A 129 -22.52 5.48 8.61
CA ASP A 129 -21.95 4.26 9.17
C ASP A 129 -21.08 3.48 8.17
N ARG A 130 -21.34 3.66 6.88
CA ARG A 130 -20.63 2.98 5.78
C ARG A 130 -19.41 3.76 5.29
N VAL A 131 -19.06 4.85 5.98
CA VAL A 131 -17.86 5.64 5.71
C VAL A 131 -16.75 5.14 6.62
N LYS A 132 -15.62 4.74 6.04
CA LYS A 132 -14.38 4.52 6.79
C LYS A 132 -13.44 5.68 6.48
N LEU A 133 -13.05 6.41 7.51
CA LEU A 133 -12.09 7.50 7.40
C LEU A 133 -10.70 6.94 7.69
N ILE A 134 -9.72 7.26 6.83
CA ILE A 134 -8.34 6.82 6.99
C ILE A 134 -7.44 8.05 7.05
N CYS A 135 -6.59 8.11 8.07
CA CYS A 135 -5.60 9.14 8.26
C CYS A 135 -4.28 8.48 8.67
N THR A 136 -3.15 8.91 8.09
CA THR A 136 -1.80 8.41 8.45
C THR A 136 -1.66 6.88 8.47
N GLY A 137 -2.37 6.19 7.56
CA GLY A 137 -2.34 4.72 7.50
C GLY A 137 -3.09 4.02 8.63
N LYS A 138 -4.00 4.70 9.33
CA LYS A 138 -4.90 4.10 10.32
C LYS A 138 -6.35 4.40 9.99
N VAL A 139 -7.24 3.47 10.33
CA VAL A 139 -8.69 3.68 10.24
C VAL A 139 -9.13 4.46 11.48
N LEU A 140 -9.77 5.62 11.29
CA LEU A 140 -10.21 6.44 12.41
C LEU A 140 -11.37 5.78 13.15
N LYS A 141 -11.27 5.74 14.47
CA LYS A 141 -12.27 5.26 15.41
C LYS A 141 -13.31 6.33 15.69
N ASN A 142 -14.58 5.92 15.65
CA ASN A 142 -15.75 6.79 15.74
C ASN A 142 -15.83 7.63 17.03
N GLN A 143 -15.37 7.08 18.16
CA GLN A 143 -15.55 7.66 19.50
C GLN A 143 -14.36 8.49 19.96
N GLU A 144 -13.21 8.38 19.29
CA GLU A 144 -12.00 9.12 19.64
C GLU A 144 -11.99 10.48 18.94
N SER A 145 -11.34 11.47 19.56
CA SER A 145 -11.19 12.80 18.95
C SER A 145 -10.25 12.73 17.74
N LEU A 146 -10.38 13.69 16.83
CA LEU A 146 -9.48 13.78 15.67
C LEU A 146 -8.04 14.07 16.11
N SER A 147 -7.85 14.93 17.12
CA SER A 147 -6.51 15.23 17.67
C SER A 147 -5.83 14.01 18.29
N ASP A 148 -6.56 13.18 19.04
CA ASP A 148 -5.98 11.99 19.69
C ASP A 148 -5.52 10.95 18.66
N GLN A 149 -6.13 10.98 17.48
CA GLN A 149 -5.82 10.12 16.35
C GLN A 149 -4.79 10.73 15.40
N ASN A 150 -4.05 11.76 15.85
CA ASN A 150 -3.00 12.46 15.12
C ASN A 150 -3.47 13.21 13.86
N VAL A 151 -4.74 13.65 13.83
CA VAL A 151 -5.23 14.53 12.77
C VAL A 151 -4.78 15.97 13.03
N GLN A 152 -4.21 16.61 12.02
CA GLN A 152 -3.69 17.97 12.03
C GLN A 152 -4.44 18.88 11.05
N ASN A 153 -4.32 20.19 11.25
CA ASN A 153 -4.88 21.18 10.32
C ASN A 153 -4.25 21.04 8.93
N GLY A 154 -5.08 21.11 7.88
CA GLY A 154 -4.65 20.98 6.48
C GLY A 154 -4.38 19.55 6.04
N GLN A 155 -4.58 18.55 6.90
CA GLN A 155 -4.29 17.16 6.59
C GLN A 155 -5.29 16.57 5.60
N LEU A 156 -4.80 15.63 4.77
CA LEU A 156 -5.65 14.84 3.88
C LEU A 156 -6.16 13.59 4.62
N ILE A 157 -7.48 13.43 4.63
CA ILE A 157 -8.18 12.24 5.09
C ILE A 157 -8.76 11.51 3.88
N LEU A 158 -8.55 10.20 3.78
CA LEU A 158 -9.28 9.38 2.81
C LEU A 158 -10.63 9.00 3.41
N ALA A 159 -11.71 9.33 2.71
CA ALA A 159 -13.04 8.85 3.05
C ALA A 159 -13.42 7.75 2.06
N ILE A 160 -13.42 6.51 2.53
CA ILE A 160 -13.84 5.36 1.75
C ILE A 160 -15.35 5.19 1.92
N LEU A 161 -16.07 5.35 0.80
CA LEU A 161 -17.49 5.03 0.71
C LEU A 161 -17.65 3.56 0.31
N LEU A 162 -18.17 2.77 1.24
CA LEU A 162 -18.60 1.41 0.95
C LEU A 162 -20.00 1.50 0.31
N ASN A 163 -20.06 1.50 -1.02
CA ASN A 163 -21.30 1.77 -1.76
C ASN A 163 -21.81 0.64 -2.65
N ASP A 164 -23.08 0.82 -3.03
CA ASP A 164 -24.05 -0.07 -3.63
C ASP A 164 -23.69 -0.53 -5.06
N GLY A 165 -23.82 -1.84 -5.30
CA GLY A 165 -24.39 -2.29 -6.56
C GLY A 165 -25.88 -2.46 -6.33
N GLU A 166 -26.72 -1.99 -7.25
CA GLU A 166 -28.18 -2.13 -7.22
C GLU A 166 -28.63 -3.60 -7.28
N THR A 167 -28.42 -4.38 -6.23
CA THR A 167 -29.18 -5.60 -5.91
C THR A 167 -28.84 -6.05 -4.48
N GLU A 168 -29.89 -6.20 -3.68
CA GLU A 168 -29.97 -6.91 -2.38
C GLU A 168 -29.30 -6.25 -1.15
N ILE A 169 -30.12 -5.53 -0.41
CA ILE A 169 -29.86 -4.91 0.91
C ILE A 169 -29.33 -5.94 1.94
N THR A 170 -29.68 -7.23 1.79
CA THR A 170 -29.33 -8.36 2.68
C THR A 170 -27.89 -8.87 2.56
N ASP A 171 -27.24 -8.73 1.42
CA ASP A 171 -25.84 -9.18 1.22
C ASP A 171 -24.81 -8.09 1.58
N ASN A 172 -25.29 -6.89 1.91
CA ASN A 172 -24.48 -5.70 2.08
C ASN A 172 -24.33 -5.27 3.54
N GLU A 173 -25.37 -5.48 4.37
CA GLU A 173 -25.20 -5.56 5.81
C GLU A 173 -24.14 -6.62 6.14
N LYS A 174 -24.19 -7.76 5.45
CA LYS A 174 -23.14 -8.78 5.53
C LYS A 174 -21.76 -8.24 5.22
N LYS A 175 -21.50 -7.25 4.33
CA LYS A 175 -20.12 -6.85 3.95
C LYS A 175 -19.39 -5.94 4.95
N VAL A 176 -20.10 -5.06 5.65
CA VAL A 176 -19.53 -4.26 6.76
C VAL A 176 -19.50 -5.10 8.02
N GLN A 177 -20.58 -5.85 8.26
CA GLN A 177 -20.63 -6.89 9.26
C GLN A 177 -19.59 -7.98 8.95
N ASP A 178 -19.16 -8.21 7.72
CA ASP A 178 -18.21 -9.26 7.33
C ASP A 178 -16.83 -8.94 7.87
N LEU A 179 -16.45 -7.66 7.92
CA LEU A 179 -15.14 -7.30 8.47
C LEU A 179 -15.15 -7.51 9.99
N GLU A 180 -16.18 -7.02 10.68
CA GLU A 180 -16.34 -7.21 12.12
C GLU A 180 -16.59 -8.69 12.48
N ASN A 181 -17.35 -9.42 11.66
CA ASN A 181 -17.60 -10.86 11.76
C ASN A 181 -16.33 -11.65 11.49
N THR A 182 -15.60 -11.34 10.41
CA THR A 182 -14.31 -11.99 10.14
C THR A 182 -13.38 -11.78 11.33
N LYS A 183 -13.39 -10.59 11.93
CA LYS A 183 -12.61 -10.28 13.14
C LYS A 183 -13.12 -11.09 14.34
N SER A 184 -14.43 -11.12 14.62
CA SER A 184 -15.00 -11.87 15.75
C SER A 184 -14.85 -13.38 15.59
N ASP A 185 -15.12 -13.91 14.40
CA ASP A 185 -15.06 -15.33 14.06
C ASP A 185 -13.61 -15.81 14.10
N SER A 186 -12.66 -15.04 13.54
CA SER A 186 -11.23 -15.35 13.67
C SER A 186 -10.78 -15.32 15.12
N ARG A 187 -11.30 -14.40 15.93
CA ARG A 187 -11.02 -14.34 17.37
C ARG A 187 -11.58 -15.55 18.12
N LEU A 188 -12.74 -16.07 17.72
CA LEU A 188 -13.32 -17.29 18.28
C LEU A 188 -12.51 -18.52 17.87
N LEU A 189 -12.18 -18.65 16.59
CA LEU A 189 -11.34 -19.73 16.06
C LEU A 189 -9.95 -19.76 16.69
N ALA A 190 -9.40 -18.60 17.04
CA ALA A 190 -8.10 -18.51 17.68
C ALA A 190 -8.10 -18.90 19.17
N LEU A 191 -9.27 -18.89 19.84
CA LEU A 191 -9.42 -19.31 21.24
C LEU A 191 -9.43 -20.84 21.36
N ASP A 192 -9.76 -21.54 20.29
CA ASP A 192 -9.77 -23.00 20.26
C ASP A 192 -8.37 -23.53 19.93
N ASN A 193 -7.68 -24.03 20.96
CA ASN A 193 -6.30 -24.51 20.84
C ASN A 193 -6.18 -25.78 19.97
N GLU A 194 -7.27 -26.52 19.76
CA GLU A 194 -7.27 -27.75 18.97
C GLU A 194 -7.52 -27.50 17.47
N TYR A 195 -8.23 -26.43 17.11
CA TYR A 195 -8.65 -26.19 15.72
C TYR A 195 -7.60 -25.50 14.83
N MET A 196 -6.69 -24.72 15.42
CA MET A 196 -5.75 -23.93 14.62
C MET A 196 -4.38 -23.89 15.29
N GLN A 197 -3.48 -24.73 14.78
CA GLN A 197 -2.07 -24.73 15.13
C GLN A 197 -1.32 -23.85 14.12
N LEU A 198 -0.44 -22.98 14.61
CA LEU A 198 0.42 -22.19 13.75
C LEU A 198 1.57 -23.08 13.31
N GLU A 199 1.76 -23.19 12.01
CA GLU A 199 2.83 -23.98 11.41
C GLU A 199 3.86 -23.06 10.76
N ASP A 200 5.13 -23.46 10.78
CA ASP A 200 6.15 -22.84 9.94
C ASP A 200 6.02 -23.29 8.46
N GLN A 201 6.90 -22.79 7.58
CA GLN A 201 6.88 -23.17 6.16
C GLN A 201 7.11 -24.67 5.88
N PHE A 202 7.47 -25.46 6.89
CA PHE A 202 7.75 -26.89 6.82
C PHE A 202 6.65 -27.75 7.48
N GLY A 203 5.64 -27.12 8.08
CA GLY A 203 4.55 -27.82 8.76
C GLY A 203 4.84 -28.15 10.23
N ASN A 204 5.87 -27.54 10.82
CA ASN A 204 6.19 -27.75 12.24
C ASN A 204 5.37 -26.78 13.10
N ALA A 205 4.79 -27.28 14.20
CA ALA A 205 4.01 -26.47 15.12
C ALA A 205 4.89 -25.42 15.84
N VAL A 206 4.46 -24.16 15.80
CA VAL A 206 5.15 -23.03 16.44
C VAL A 206 4.48 -22.69 17.77
N LYS A 207 5.26 -22.73 18.85
CA LYS A 207 4.78 -22.41 20.20
C LYS A 207 4.82 -20.90 20.43
N ILE A 208 3.65 -20.28 20.55
CA ILE A 208 3.46 -18.81 20.72
C ILE A 208 2.52 -18.57 21.91
N PRO A 209 2.71 -17.50 22.71
CA PRO A 209 1.77 -17.13 23.77
C PRO A 209 0.34 -16.93 23.24
N SER A 210 -0.67 -17.39 24.00
CA SER A 210 -2.06 -17.43 23.52
C SER A 210 -2.62 -16.06 23.10
N HIS A 211 -2.21 -14.97 23.75
CA HIS A 211 -2.66 -13.62 23.39
C HIS A 211 -2.11 -13.16 22.04
N GLU A 212 -0.83 -13.42 21.76
CA GLU A 212 -0.22 -13.12 20.46
C GLU A 212 -0.71 -14.05 19.37
N LYS A 213 -0.92 -15.34 19.69
CA LYS A 213 -1.54 -16.30 18.76
C LYS A 213 -2.88 -15.78 18.25
N LYS A 214 -3.71 -15.24 19.15
CA LYS A 214 -5.00 -14.65 18.78
C LYS A 214 -4.87 -13.46 17.83
N ALA A 215 -4.03 -12.48 18.17
CA ALA A 215 -3.81 -11.32 17.33
C ALA A 215 -3.22 -11.71 15.96
N LEU A 216 -2.25 -12.62 15.94
CA LEU A 216 -1.58 -13.08 14.73
C LEU A 216 -2.55 -13.82 13.78
N VAL A 217 -3.37 -14.73 14.31
CA VAL A 217 -4.39 -15.43 13.51
C VAL A 217 -5.36 -14.44 12.88
N VAL A 218 -5.87 -13.48 13.66
CA VAL A 218 -6.81 -12.47 13.16
C VAL A 218 -6.14 -11.64 12.06
N ALA A 219 -4.91 -11.20 12.28
CA ALA A 219 -4.14 -10.43 11.31
C ALA A 219 -3.92 -11.20 10.00
N MET A 220 -3.55 -12.48 10.08
CA MET A 220 -3.36 -13.35 8.90
C MET A 220 -4.67 -13.57 8.13
N THR A 221 -5.77 -13.83 8.83
CA THR A 221 -7.08 -14.03 8.19
C THR A 221 -7.56 -12.76 7.50
N LEU A 222 -7.43 -11.59 8.14
CA LEU A 222 -7.76 -10.30 7.54
C LEU A 222 -6.88 -10.01 6.32
N HIS A 223 -5.58 -10.30 6.38
CA HIS A 223 -4.67 -10.14 5.26
C HIS A 223 -5.08 -11.02 4.07
N GLU A 224 -5.38 -12.30 4.28
CA GLU A 224 -5.80 -13.19 3.19
C GLU A 224 -7.17 -12.81 2.61
N LYS A 225 -8.13 -12.39 3.47
CA LYS A 225 -9.41 -11.83 3.01
C LYS A 225 -9.18 -10.58 2.15
N GLY A 226 -8.30 -9.69 2.58
CA GLY A 226 -7.88 -8.51 1.81
C GLY A 226 -7.29 -8.89 0.44
N ARG A 227 -6.46 -9.94 0.36
CA ARG A 227 -5.91 -10.45 -0.91
C ARG A 227 -6.99 -11.03 -1.83
N SER A 228 -7.99 -11.71 -1.27
CA SER A 228 -9.16 -12.19 -2.04
C SER A 228 -9.95 -11.04 -2.67
N VAL A 229 -10.13 -9.95 -1.92
CA VAL A 229 -10.77 -8.72 -2.41
C VAL A 229 -9.86 -7.99 -3.43
N LEU A 230 -8.55 -7.97 -3.20
CA LEU A 230 -7.56 -7.37 -4.10
C LEU A 230 -7.56 -8.07 -5.48
N LYS A 231 -7.71 -9.40 -5.52
CA LYS A 231 -7.87 -10.17 -6.78
C LYS A 231 -9.10 -9.74 -7.59
N LYS A 232 -10.14 -9.24 -6.93
CA LYS A 232 -11.35 -8.66 -7.55
C LYS A 232 -11.15 -7.18 -7.97
N LYS A 233 -9.93 -6.65 -7.87
CA LYS A 233 -9.54 -5.26 -8.16
C LYS A 233 -10.24 -4.21 -7.30
N ASP A 234 -10.78 -4.62 -6.15
CA ASP A 234 -11.34 -3.68 -5.19
C ASP A 234 -10.28 -3.22 -4.19
N TYR A 235 -9.48 -2.25 -4.62
CA TYR A 235 -8.36 -1.72 -3.85
C TYR A 235 -8.82 -0.99 -2.59
N THR A 236 -10.00 -0.37 -2.65
CA THR A 236 -10.61 0.41 -1.59
C THR A 236 -10.95 -0.47 -0.39
N ARG A 237 -11.68 -1.57 -0.60
CA ARG A 237 -11.97 -2.52 0.47
C ARG A 237 -10.73 -3.29 0.91
N ALA A 238 -9.87 -3.70 -0.03
CA ALA A 238 -8.63 -4.39 0.31
C ALA A 238 -7.77 -3.56 1.27
N LEU A 239 -7.66 -2.24 1.05
CA LEU A 239 -6.93 -1.35 1.93
C LEU A 239 -7.48 -1.36 3.37
N ILE A 240 -8.81 -1.35 3.56
CA ILE A 240 -9.39 -1.41 4.91
C ILE A 240 -9.00 -2.71 5.62
N TYR A 241 -9.13 -3.86 4.95
CA TYR A 241 -8.71 -5.14 5.51
C TYR A 241 -7.22 -5.14 5.89
N PHE A 242 -6.37 -4.55 5.05
CA PHE A 242 -4.94 -4.50 5.32
C PHE A 242 -4.57 -3.57 6.48
N LEU A 243 -5.24 -2.43 6.63
CA LEU A 243 -4.98 -1.52 7.75
C LEU A 243 -5.46 -2.11 9.09
N GLU A 244 -6.61 -2.80 9.08
CA GLU A 244 -7.08 -3.53 10.28
C GLU A 244 -6.14 -4.69 10.64
N ALA A 245 -5.60 -5.40 9.64
CA ALA A 245 -4.57 -6.41 9.87
C ALA A 245 -3.27 -5.79 10.44
N ASP A 246 -2.87 -4.61 9.99
CA ASP A 246 -1.68 -3.88 10.47
C ASP A 246 -1.81 -3.52 11.96
N GLU A 247 -3.00 -3.13 12.41
CA GLU A 247 -3.29 -2.88 13.82
C GLU A 247 -3.16 -4.15 14.67
N GLU A 248 -3.70 -5.27 14.20
CA GLU A 248 -3.61 -6.56 14.91
C GLU A 248 -2.17 -7.12 14.92
N TYR A 249 -1.41 -6.95 13.83
CA TYR A 249 0.03 -7.25 13.83
C TYR A 249 0.80 -6.38 14.84
N GLY A 250 0.41 -5.11 15.00
CA GLY A 250 1.01 -4.19 15.97
C GLY A 250 0.79 -4.60 17.44
N LEU A 251 -0.16 -5.49 17.73
CA LEU A 251 -0.36 -6.06 19.08
C LEU A 251 0.58 -7.23 19.39
N CYS A 252 1.25 -7.79 18.37
CA CYS A 252 2.19 -8.88 18.54
C CYS A 252 3.58 -8.33 18.83
N ASN A 253 4.14 -8.64 20.00
CA ASN A 253 5.43 -8.09 20.45
C ASN A 253 6.58 -9.10 20.37
N SER A 254 6.32 -10.35 19.97
CA SER A 254 7.34 -11.38 19.94
C SER A 254 8.38 -11.20 18.83
N GLN A 255 9.55 -11.78 19.11
CA GLN A 255 10.63 -11.98 18.15
C GLN A 255 10.19 -12.77 16.89
N LEU A 256 9.03 -13.43 16.93
CA LEU A 256 8.48 -14.18 15.80
C LEU A 256 8.16 -13.28 14.59
N LEU A 257 7.65 -12.07 14.81
CA LEU A 257 7.47 -11.12 13.69
C LEU A 257 8.78 -10.72 13.03
N ASN A 258 9.92 -10.97 13.68
CA ASN A 258 11.24 -10.77 13.07
C ASN A 258 11.70 -11.95 12.23
N THR A 259 11.13 -13.14 12.43
CA THR A 259 11.52 -14.36 11.69
C THR A 259 10.59 -14.67 10.53
N VAL A 260 9.41 -14.03 10.48
CA VAL A 260 8.36 -14.30 9.50
C VAL A 260 8.15 -13.10 8.57
N ASP A 261 7.89 -13.34 7.28
CA ASP A 261 7.74 -12.31 6.25
C ASP A 261 6.31 -11.78 6.08
N ASN A 262 5.30 -12.40 6.72
CA ASN A 262 3.89 -12.00 6.62
C ASN A 262 3.65 -10.50 6.82
N TYR A 263 4.29 -9.88 7.82
CA TYR A 263 4.16 -8.43 8.06
C TYR A 263 4.77 -7.58 6.93
N ALA A 264 5.87 -8.05 6.33
CA ALA A 264 6.47 -7.39 5.18
C ALA A 264 5.59 -7.50 3.93
N LEU A 265 4.94 -8.65 3.73
CA LEU A 265 3.97 -8.85 2.65
C LEU A 265 2.75 -7.95 2.80
N LEU A 266 2.25 -7.76 4.03
CA LEU A 266 1.17 -6.83 4.30
C LEU A 266 1.56 -5.39 3.92
N ASN A 267 2.75 -4.94 4.33
CA ASN A 267 3.27 -3.62 3.97
C ASN A 267 3.39 -3.41 2.46
N LEU A 268 3.81 -4.45 1.73
CA LEU A 268 3.88 -4.44 0.27
C LEU A 268 2.49 -4.30 -0.37
N ASP A 269 1.49 -5.02 0.15
CA ASP A 269 0.11 -4.96 -0.33
C ASP A 269 -0.57 -3.62 -0.01
N ILE A 270 -0.30 -3.01 1.15
CA ILE A 270 -0.77 -1.67 1.50
C ILE A 270 -0.21 -0.63 0.53
N ALA A 271 1.10 -0.67 0.27
CA ALA A 271 1.75 0.25 -0.67
C ALA A 271 1.18 0.10 -2.09
N TRP A 272 0.87 -1.13 -2.51
CA TRP A 272 0.18 -1.39 -3.77
C TRP A 272 -1.23 -0.78 -3.79
N CYS A 273 -2.02 -0.94 -2.73
CA CYS A 273 -3.32 -0.27 -2.63
C CYS A 273 -3.21 1.25 -2.72
N TYR A 274 -2.23 1.88 -2.07
CA TYR A 274 -2.03 3.34 -2.20
C TYR A 274 -1.74 3.78 -3.62
N LEU A 275 -0.94 3.01 -4.35
CA LEU A 275 -0.67 3.25 -5.77
C LEU A 275 -1.95 3.13 -6.60
N CYS A 276 -2.70 2.03 -6.46
CA CYS A 276 -3.92 1.79 -7.23
C CYS A 276 -5.04 2.80 -6.92
N LEU A 277 -5.03 3.42 -5.74
CA LEU A 277 -5.96 4.47 -5.33
C LEU A 277 -5.45 5.89 -5.68
N GLU A 278 -4.33 5.99 -6.39
CA GLU A 278 -3.67 7.23 -6.83
C GLU A 278 -3.50 8.22 -5.65
N SER A 279 -3.13 7.69 -4.49
CA SER A 279 -3.08 8.45 -3.26
C SER A 279 -1.68 9.00 -3.00
N VAL A 280 -1.28 10.02 -3.78
CA VAL A 280 0.05 10.66 -3.67
C VAL A 280 0.29 11.22 -2.25
N ALA A 281 -0.75 11.61 -1.52
CA ALA A 281 -0.61 12.07 -0.14
C ALA A 281 -0.10 11.00 0.83
N HIS A 282 -0.29 9.71 0.51
CA HIS A 282 0.20 8.60 1.32
C HIS A 282 1.59 8.11 0.87
N LEU A 283 2.23 8.82 -0.05
CA LEU A 283 3.57 8.49 -0.55
C LEU A 283 4.64 8.37 0.55
N PRO A 284 4.72 9.28 1.56
CA PRO A 284 5.72 9.13 2.62
C PRO A 284 5.49 7.86 3.45
N GLU A 285 4.24 7.50 3.66
CA GLU A 285 3.87 6.27 4.37
C GLU A 285 4.17 5.03 3.53
N ALA A 286 3.88 5.06 2.24
CA ALA A 286 4.27 4.01 1.30
C ALA A 286 5.79 3.79 1.31
N GLU A 287 6.59 4.87 1.27
CA GLU A 287 8.06 4.79 1.35
C GLU A 287 8.52 4.10 2.64
N ARG A 288 7.98 4.54 3.79
CA ARG A 288 8.32 3.97 5.11
C ARG A 288 8.02 2.48 5.16
N ARG A 289 6.85 2.07 4.66
CA ARG A 289 6.41 0.66 4.61
C ARG A 289 7.26 -0.18 3.68
N LEU A 290 7.62 0.34 2.50
CA LEU A 290 8.49 -0.36 1.55
C LEU A 290 9.91 -0.53 2.11
N LYS A 291 10.45 0.47 2.83
CA LYS A 291 11.74 0.34 3.53
C LYS A 291 11.71 -0.72 4.64
N GLN A 292 10.60 -0.81 5.38
CA GLN A 292 10.42 -1.87 6.37
C GLN A 292 10.31 -3.25 5.73
N CYS A 293 9.56 -3.35 4.63
CA CYS A 293 9.43 -4.56 3.82
C CYS A 293 10.80 -5.04 3.32
N GLU A 294 11.59 -4.15 2.73
CA GLU A 294 12.95 -4.43 2.22
C GLU A 294 13.87 -4.96 3.32
N ARG A 295 13.92 -4.30 4.48
CA ARG A 295 14.72 -4.76 5.62
C ARG A 295 14.33 -6.17 6.04
N LYS A 296 13.02 -6.44 6.13
CA LYS A 296 12.53 -7.77 6.48
C LYS A 296 12.85 -8.82 5.43
N PHE A 297 12.75 -8.49 4.15
CA PHE A 297 13.16 -9.41 3.10
C PHE A 297 14.66 -9.71 3.18
N ILE A 298 15.51 -8.73 3.47
CA ILE A 298 16.95 -8.97 3.70
C ILE A 298 17.15 -9.86 4.93
N ASP A 299 16.45 -9.58 6.03
CA ASP A 299 16.54 -10.34 7.27
C ASP A 299 16.06 -11.79 7.11
N THR A 300 14.98 -12.03 6.36
CA THR A 300 14.38 -13.36 6.20
C THR A 300 15.02 -14.14 5.05
N TYR A 301 15.28 -13.49 3.91
CA TYR A 301 15.75 -14.14 2.69
C TYR A 301 17.27 -14.09 2.49
N GLY A 302 17.96 -13.19 3.18
CA GLY A 302 19.36 -12.84 2.92
C GLY A 302 19.50 -11.82 1.79
N ALA A 303 20.60 -11.05 1.80
CA ALA A 303 20.80 -9.92 0.88
C ALA A 303 20.74 -10.33 -0.60
N ASN A 304 21.14 -11.56 -0.91
CA ASN A 304 21.13 -12.15 -2.25
C ASN A 304 20.18 -13.35 -2.37
N MET A 305 19.13 -13.43 -1.54
CA MET A 305 18.24 -14.59 -1.45
C MET A 305 18.93 -15.91 -1.04
N GLU A 306 20.16 -15.84 -0.51
CA GLU A 306 20.99 -16.99 -0.16
C GLU A 306 20.34 -17.92 0.87
N ARG A 307 19.56 -17.37 1.82
CA ARG A 307 18.84 -18.18 2.80
C ARG A 307 17.64 -18.87 2.17
N VAL A 308 16.92 -18.20 1.27
CA VAL A 308 15.80 -18.84 0.54
C VAL A 308 16.30 -19.96 -0.33
N VAL A 309 17.41 -19.76 -1.04
CA VAL A 309 18.03 -20.80 -1.88
C VAL A 309 18.50 -21.96 -1.00
N ALA A 310 19.13 -21.71 0.15
CA ALA A 310 19.55 -22.76 1.06
C ALA A 310 18.38 -23.58 1.65
N VAL A 311 17.23 -22.95 1.88
CA VAL A 311 16.08 -23.53 2.58
C VAL A 311 15.06 -24.16 1.62
N LYS A 312 14.79 -23.52 0.47
CA LYS A 312 13.78 -23.93 -0.53
C LYS A 312 14.38 -24.45 -1.84
N GLY A 313 15.70 -24.34 -2.03
CA GLY A 313 16.39 -24.71 -3.26
C GLY A 313 16.24 -23.70 -4.40
N THR A 314 15.12 -22.97 -4.47
CA THR A 314 14.85 -22.00 -5.55
C THR A 314 14.19 -20.73 -5.02
N PRO A 315 14.55 -19.54 -5.56
CA PRO A 315 14.04 -18.26 -5.08
C PRO A 315 12.79 -17.77 -5.83
N GLY A 316 12.18 -18.58 -6.72
CA GLY A 316 11.29 -18.07 -7.77
C GLY A 316 10.09 -17.25 -7.29
N ASN A 317 9.47 -17.60 -6.15
CA ASN A 317 8.33 -16.85 -5.61
C ASN A 317 8.78 -15.56 -4.91
N GLU A 318 9.85 -15.65 -4.13
CA GLU A 318 10.45 -14.55 -3.37
C GLU A 318 11.09 -13.52 -4.32
N ALA A 319 11.65 -13.96 -5.43
CA ALA A 319 12.16 -13.10 -6.50
C ALA A 319 11.04 -12.25 -7.13
N ALA A 320 9.84 -12.82 -7.33
CA ALA A 320 8.69 -12.05 -7.81
C ALA A 320 8.22 -10.99 -6.79
N LEU A 321 8.28 -11.32 -5.50
CA LEU A 321 7.97 -10.37 -4.42
C LEU A 321 8.99 -9.23 -4.34
N LEU A 322 10.28 -9.54 -4.46
CA LEU A 322 11.36 -8.55 -4.53
C LEU A 322 11.23 -7.64 -5.75
N THR A 323 10.90 -8.20 -6.92
CA THR A 323 10.65 -7.43 -8.14
C THR A 323 9.50 -6.45 -7.93
N ARG A 324 8.41 -6.89 -7.28
CA ARG A 324 7.27 -6.01 -6.93
C ARG A 324 7.67 -4.92 -5.95
N LEU A 325 8.50 -5.23 -4.95
CA LEU A 325 9.05 -4.26 -4.01
C LEU A 325 9.88 -3.19 -4.74
N HIS A 326 10.86 -3.59 -5.57
CA HIS A 326 11.69 -2.67 -6.34
C HIS A 326 10.86 -1.80 -7.29
N LEU A 327 9.84 -2.36 -7.94
CA LEU A 327 8.92 -1.59 -8.79
C LEU A 327 8.20 -0.50 -8.00
N LEU A 328 7.64 -0.84 -6.84
CA LEU A 328 6.96 0.12 -5.98
C LEU A 328 7.91 1.18 -5.43
N GLN A 329 9.13 0.81 -5.02
CA GLN A 329 10.16 1.76 -4.61
C GLN A 329 10.54 2.71 -5.74
N ALA A 330 10.67 2.22 -6.98
CA ALA A 330 10.99 3.05 -8.14
C ALA A 330 9.88 4.07 -8.44
N ILE A 331 8.62 3.65 -8.30
CA ILE A 331 7.46 4.54 -8.41
C ILE A 331 7.48 5.60 -7.30
N VAL A 332 7.85 5.21 -6.08
CA VAL A 332 8.01 6.18 -4.98
C VAL A 332 9.10 7.21 -5.30
N LEU A 333 10.27 6.75 -5.76
CA LEU A 333 11.38 7.63 -6.16
C LEU A 333 10.97 8.59 -7.27
N TYR A 334 10.17 8.12 -8.24
CA TYR A 334 9.62 8.95 -9.30
C TYR A 334 8.75 10.09 -8.72
N HIS A 335 7.81 9.77 -7.83
CA HIS A 335 6.95 10.79 -7.19
C HIS A 335 7.70 11.67 -6.17
N GLN A 336 8.90 11.29 -5.74
CA GLN A 336 9.82 12.15 -4.98
C GLN A 336 10.68 13.06 -5.86
N ASN A 337 10.49 12.99 -7.19
CA ASN A 337 11.31 13.65 -8.20
C ASN A 337 12.79 13.20 -8.21
N LYS A 338 13.10 12.02 -7.66
CA LYS A 338 14.42 11.36 -7.75
C LYS A 338 14.51 10.51 -9.01
N ARG A 339 14.41 11.17 -10.17
CA ARG A 339 14.23 10.51 -11.47
C ARG A 339 15.39 9.62 -11.88
N SER A 340 16.63 10.04 -11.62
CA SER A 340 17.83 9.24 -11.94
C SER A 340 17.84 7.90 -11.19
N GLU A 341 17.57 7.93 -9.88
CA GLU A 341 17.45 6.74 -9.04
C GLU A 341 16.27 5.87 -9.49
N ALA A 342 15.11 6.49 -9.78
CA ALA A 342 13.94 5.78 -10.27
C ALA A 342 14.22 5.03 -11.58
N VAL A 343 14.90 5.67 -12.56
CA VAL A 343 15.27 5.04 -13.83
C VAL A 343 16.26 3.89 -13.61
N SER A 344 17.26 4.08 -12.76
CA SER A 344 18.22 3.01 -12.43
C SER A 344 17.51 1.79 -11.83
N LEU A 345 16.56 2.03 -10.92
CA LEU A 345 15.81 0.94 -10.28
C LEU A 345 14.81 0.29 -11.25
N LEU A 346 14.16 1.05 -12.13
CA LEU A 346 13.29 0.50 -13.18
C LEU A 346 14.05 -0.40 -14.16
N ARG A 347 15.29 -0.05 -14.53
CA ARG A 347 16.14 -0.93 -15.35
C ARG A 347 16.46 -2.25 -14.65
N LYS A 348 16.71 -2.21 -13.33
CA LYS A 348 16.88 -3.41 -12.51
C LYS A 348 15.61 -4.26 -12.54
N VAL A 349 14.46 -3.65 -12.30
CA VAL A 349 13.14 -4.31 -12.34
C VAL A 349 12.87 -4.93 -13.71
N GLU A 350 13.20 -4.25 -14.80
CA GLU A 350 13.06 -4.78 -16.15
C GLU A 350 13.88 -6.06 -16.35
N SER A 351 15.14 -6.06 -15.89
CA SER A 351 15.98 -7.27 -15.91
C SER A 351 15.37 -8.40 -15.07
N GLU A 352 14.88 -8.10 -13.86
CA GLU A 352 14.25 -9.08 -12.97
C GLU A 352 12.98 -9.68 -13.59
N ILE A 353 12.11 -8.85 -14.17
CA ILE A 353 10.90 -9.31 -14.87
C ILE A 353 11.25 -10.23 -16.04
N ASN A 354 12.27 -9.88 -16.82
CA ASN A 354 12.70 -10.69 -17.95
C ASN A 354 13.22 -12.07 -17.53
N THR A 355 13.87 -12.17 -16.36
CA THR A 355 14.28 -13.47 -15.80
C THR A 355 13.12 -14.31 -15.24
N LEU A 356 12.05 -13.67 -14.76
CA LEU A 356 10.88 -14.34 -14.17
C LEU A 356 9.86 -14.81 -15.22
N LYS A 357 9.91 -14.26 -16.43
CA LYS A 357 9.08 -14.68 -17.55
C LYS A 357 9.48 -16.09 -17.97
N VAL A 358 8.47 -16.94 -18.10
CA VAL A 358 8.62 -18.31 -18.55
C VAL A 358 8.01 -18.41 -19.94
N ASP A 359 8.67 -19.15 -20.82
CA ASP A 359 8.17 -19.46 -22.15
C ASP A 359 6.94 -20.37 -22.09
N GLU A 360 5.88 -19.98 -22.81
CA GLU A 360 4.59 -20.69 -22.80
C GLU A 360 4.69 -22.08 -23.43
N GLN A 361 5.54 -22.27 -24.43
CA GLN A 361 5.74 -23.58 -25.08
C GLN A 361 6.41 -24.56 -24.11
N SER A 362 7.39 -24.09 -23.36
CA SER A 362 8.07 -24.85 -22.31
C SER A 362 7.11 -25.30 -21.20
N VAL A 363 6.15 -24.44 -20.82
CA VAL A 363 5.08 -24.81 -19.88
C VAL A 363 4.18 -25.89 -20.46
N LEU A 364 3.79 -25.76 -21.74
CA LEU A 364 2.93 -26.74 -22.42
C LEU A 364 3.56 -28.14 -22.42
N LEU A 365 4.85 -28.25 -22.73
CA LEU A 365 5.58 -29.53 -22.74
C LEU A 365 5.57 -30.23 -21.37
N LEU A 366 5.70 -29.48 -20.27
CA LEU A 366 5.59 -30.05 -18.92
C LEU A 366 4.14 -30.44 -18.57
N VAL A 367 3.15 -29.70 -19.06
CA VAL A 367 1.74 -30.05 -18.88
C VAL A 367 1.40 -31.34 -19.64
N GLU A 368 1.95 -31.53 -20.85
CA GLU A 368 1.83 -32.78 -21.61
C GLU A 368 2.47 -33.98 -20.88
N LEU A 369 3.51 -33.75 -20.09
CA LEU A 369 4.13 -34.75 -19.20
C LEU A 369 3.28 -35.06 -17.95
N GLY A 370 2.15 -34.38 -17.75
CA GLY A 370 1.19 -34.65 -16.68
C GLY A 370 1.30 -33.72 -15.45
N TYR A 371 2.14 -32.69 -15.50
CA TYR A 371 2.24 -31.71 -14.41
C TYR A 371 1.15 -30.64 -14.50
N THR A 372 0.76 -30.06 -13.37
CA THR A 372 -0.16 -28.92 -13.39
C THR A 372 0.52 -27.67 -13.98
N PRO A 373 -0.22 -26.73 -14.59
CA PRO A 373 0.36 -25.49 -15.11
C PRO A 373 1.14 -24.68 -14.07
N THR A 374 0.69 -24.73 -12.82
CA THR A 374 1.36 -24.11 -11.67
C THR A 374 2.69 -24.77 -11.34
N GLU A 375 2.75 -26.10 -11.33
CA GLU A 375 3.99 -26.85 -11.07
C GLU A 375 4.98 -26.67 -12.21
N ALA A 376 4.52 -26.73 -13.46
CA ALA A 376 5.33 -26.48 -14.64
C ALA A 376 5.97 -25.08 -14.61
N THR A 377 5.17 -24.04 -14.32
CA THR A 377 5.67 -22.66 -14.23
C THR A 377 6.70 -22.50 -13.11
N LEU A 378 6.45 -23.08 -11.94
CA LEU A 378 7.37 -23.01 -10.80
C LEU A 378 8.67 -23.79 -11.06
N GLY A 379 8.58 -24.96 -11.69
CA GLY A 379 9.72 -25.78 -12.08
C GLY A 379 10.59 -25.10 -13.13
N LEU A 380 9.99 -24.41 -14.11
CA LEU A 380 10.73 -23.65 -15.12
C LEU A 380 11.40 -22.41 -14.53
N ARG A 381 10.73 -21.67 -13.63
CA ARG A 381 11.36 -20.55 -12.90
C ARG A 381 12.53 -21.00 -12.04
N ALA A 382 12.43 -22.20 -11.46
CA ALA A 382 13.47 -22.81 -10.66
C ALA A 382 14.73 -23.18 -11.47
N THR A 383 14.56 -23.49 -12.74
CA THR A 383 15.61 -24.07 -13.61
C THR A 383 15.97 -23.16 -14.78
N ASN A 384 15.61 -21.87 -14.69
CA ASN A 384 15.86 -20.85 -15.71
C ASN A 384 15.34 -21.26 -17.12
N GLY A 385 14.20 -21.95 -17.17
CA GLY A 385 13.51 -22.31 -18.41
C GLY A 385 13.92 -23.64 -19.03
N ASP A 386 14.78 -24.45 -18.39
CA ASP A 386 15.14 -25.78 -18.89
C ASP A 386 14.05 -26.82 -18.55
N VAL A 387 13.37 -27.33 -19.58
CA VAL A 387 12.26 -28.29 -19.45
C VAL A 387 12.68 -29.62 -18.80
N ASN A 388 13.87 -30.14 -19.13
CA ASN A 388 14.32 -31.43 -18.61
C ASN A 388 14.70 -31.33 -17.14
N HIS A 389 15.44 -30.27 -16.79
CA HIS A 389 15.79 -29.99 -15.40
C HIS A 389 14.53 -29.66 -14.58
N ALA A 390 13.56 -28.95 -15.15
CA ALA A 390 12.29 -28.65 -14.48
C ALA A 390 11.51 -29.92 -14.12
N ALA A 391 11.40 -30.89 -15.03
CA ALA A 391 10.70 -32.15 -14.76
C ALA A 391 11.34 -32.93 -13.60
N ASN A 392 12.67 -33.04 -13.61
CA ASN A 392 13.43 -33.68 -12.51
C ASN A 392 13.25 -32.94 -11.19
N TYR A 393 13.35 -31.61 -11.21
CA TYR A 393 13.16 -30.77 -10.03
C TYR A 393 11.76 -30.92 -9.41
N ILE A 394 10.71 -30.93 -10.24
CA ILE A 394 9.33 -31.11 -9.79
C ILE A 394 9.17 -32.46 -9.10
N LYS A 395 9.71 -33.53 -9.70
CA LYS A 395 9.66 -34.88 -9.14
C LYS A 395 10.35 -34.99 -7.77
N GLU A 396 11.60 -34.54 -7.67
CA GLU A 396 12.37 -34.60 -6.42
C GLU A 396 11.70 -33.80 -5.29
N ASN A 397 11.12 -32.64 -5.62
CA ASN A 397 10.49 -31.79 -4.60
C ASN A 397 9.16 -32.40 -4.10
N MET A 398 8.41 -33.09 -4.96
CA MET A 398 7.23 -33.86 -4.54
C MET A 398 7.61 -35.00 -3.58
N GLU A 399 8.67 -35.74 -3.89
CA GLU A 399 9.17 -36.84 -3.05
C GLU A 399 9.61 -36.33 -1.67
N LYS A 400 10.41 -35.25 -1.63
CA LYS A 400 10.84 -34.61 -0.37
C LYS A 400 9.66 -34.14 0.50
N ARG A 401 8.65 -33.51 -0.11
CA ARG A 401 7.44 -33.07 0.61
C ARG A 401 6.64 -34.25 1.15
N ALA A 402 6.52 -35.33 0.39
CA ALA A 402 5.83 -36.53 0.85
C ALA A 402 6.57 -37.18 2.04
N GLU A 403 7.89 -37.21 2.01
CA GLU A 403 8.71 -37.75 3.09
C GLU A 403 8.61 -36.90 4.37
N SER A 404 8.70 -35.57 4.25
CA SER A 404 8.53 -34.65 5.38
C SER A 404 7.16 -34.80 6.05
N ARG A 405 6.09 -34.92 5.25
CA ARG A 405 4.72 -35.15 5.78
C ARG A 405 4.60 -36.48 6.50
N LYS A 406 5.29 -37.54 6.03
CA LYS A 406 5.32 -38.82 6.73
C LYS A 406 6.03 -38.72 8.08
N LYS A 407 7.19 -38.02 8.13
CA LYS A 407 7.93 -37.79 9.39
C LYS A 407 7.10 -36.99 10.40
N ALA A 408 6.50 -35.88 9.98
CA ALA A 408 5.64 -35.06 10.85
C ALA A 408 4.43 -35.84 11.41
N ARG A 409 3.81 -36.71 10.60
CA ARG A 409 2.73 -37.60 11.08
C ARG A 409 3.22 -38.61 12.11
N ALA A 410 4.39 -39.22 11.88
CA ALA A 410 4.96 -40.18 12.80
C ALA A 410 5.36 -39.53 14.15
N GLU A 411 5.87 -38.29 14.13
CA GLU A 411 6.17 -37.52 15.34
C GLU A 411 4.89 -37.14 16.11
N ALA A 412 3.83 -36.72 15.39
CA ALA A 412 2.53 -36.43 16.01
C ALA A 412 1.83 -37.67 16.62
N GLU A 413 2.11 -38.86 16.10
CA GLU A 413 1.63 -40.13 16.67
C GLU A 413 2.45 -40.58 17.89
N LEU A 414 3.70 -40.13 18.02
CA LEU A 414 4.60 -40.42 19.15
C LEU A 414 4.37 -39.49 20.35
N ASP A 415 3.88 -38.27 20.11
CA ASP A 415 3.53 -37.28 21.13
C ASP A 415 2.09 -37.43 21.67
N ARG A 416 1.35 -38.46 21.22
CA ARG A 416 0.02 -38.87 21.71
C ARG A 416 0.13 -40.03 22.69
#